data_AF-A0A7R9BJE3-F1
#
_entry.id   AF-A0A7R9BJE3-F1
#
_cell.length_a   1.000
_cell.length_b   1.000
_cell.length_c   1.000
_cell.angle_alpha   90.00
_cell.angle_beta   90.00
_cell.angle_gamma   90.00
#
_symmetry.space_group_name_H-M   'P 1'
#
loop_
_entity.id
_entity.type
_entity.pdbx_description
1 polymer ?
#
loop_
_entity_poly.entity_id
_entity_poly.type
_entity_poly.pdbx_seq_one_letter_code
_entity_poly.pdbx_strand_id
1 'polypeptide(L)'
;MAVRTCLRIFLFCLMISKVTGLPFPQIALEGGKHFARIQREALIQKLLTEDLYGIAKNVIVFIVDGMGLPLVAASRIYKGQMKGNPGEETMLSFEKFPNIGLMKTYCVDSQVGDSSCTATGIMTGVGGLFKTVGIDAHGKHGDCHATLKVKRHFPTSIMTHAQNAGKGTAIGIALVHNIVAMPVWPLSNVWEPDIAS
;
A
#
# COMPACT_ATOMS: atom_id res chain seq x y z
N MET A 1 9.91 -57.91 1.49
CA MET A 1 10.75 -56.73 1.15
C MET A 1 10.12 -55.40 1.58
N ALA A 2 8.81 -55.18 1.43
CA ALA A 2 8.13 -53.90 1.72
C ALA A 2 8.25 -53.36 3.16
N VAL A 3 8.25 -54.23 4.19
CA VAL A 3 8.31 -53.79 5.60
C VAL A 3 9.66 -53.16 5.98
N ARG A 4 10.76 -53.64 5.38
CA ARG A 4 12.11 -53.09 5.59
C ARG A 4 12.30 -51.74 4.91
N THR A 5 11.60 -51.49 3.80
CA THR A 5 11.61 -50.21 3.09
C THR A 5 10.82 -49.16 3.87
N CYS A 6 9.63 -49.51 4.40
CA CYS A 6 8.85 -48.61 5.25
C CYS A 6 9.58 -48.22 6.54
N LEU A 7 10.23 -49.17 7.21
CA LEU A 7 10.97 -48.88 8.45
C LEU A 7 12.16 -47.94 8.21
N ARG A 8 12.84 -48.08 7.07
CA ARG A 8 13.93 -47.18 6.67
C ARG A 8 13.44 -45.78 6.31
N ILE A 9 12.30 -45.64 5.65
CA ILE A 9 11.68 -44.35 5.34
C ILE A 9 11.22 -43.65 6.63
N PHE A 10 10.63 -44.40 7.57
CA PHE A 10 10.18 -43.85 8.86
C PHE A 10 11.36 -43.38 9.73
N LEU A 11 12.45 -44.16 9.78
CA LEU A 11 13.68 -43.78 10.47
C LEU A 11 14.37 -42.59 9.78
N PHE A 12 14.32 -42.48 8.45
CA PHE A 12 14.89 -41.35 7.72
C PHE A 12 14.11 -40.04 8.00
N CYS A 13 12.77 -40.09 8.08
CA CYS A 13 11.96 -38.93 8.50
C CYS A 13 12.24 -38.48 9.94
N LEU A 14 12.42 -39.43 10.88
CA LEU A 14 12.77 -39.10 12.27
C LEU A 14 14.17 -38.46 12.39
N MET A 15 15.11 -38.84 11.53
CA MET A 15 16.45 -38.24 11.48
C MET A 15 16.42 -36.84 10.86
N ILE A 16 15.59 -36.58 9.84
CA ILE A 16 15.43 -35.22 9.26
C ILE A 16 14.86 -34.24 10.30
N SER A 17 13.91 -34.67 11.12
CA SER A 17 13.38 -33.86 12.24
C SER A 17 14.42 -33.55 13.32
N LYS A 18 15.45 -34.37 13.50
CA LYS A 18 16.53 -34.11 14.49
C LYS A 18 17.70 -33.32 13.91
N VAL A 19 17.97 -33.40 12.61
CA VAL A 19 19.10 -32.74 11.94
C VAL A 19 18.81 -31.27 11.61
N THR A 20 17.53 -30.94 11.41
CA THR A 20 17.10 -29.55 11.27
C THR A 20 16.63 -29.03 12.62
N GLY A 21 17.54 -28.54 13.45
CA GLY A 21 17.20 -27.76 14.65
C GLY A 21 16.48 -26.43 14.35
N LEU A 22 15.78 -26.34 13.22
CA LEU A 22 14.87 -25.27 12.89
C LEU A 22 13.56 -25.59 13.61
N PRO A 23 13.21 -24.88 14.70
CA PRO A 23 11.89 -25.00 15.24
C PRO A 23 10.93 -24.62 14.11
N PHE A 24 10.13 -25.57 13.64
CA PHE A 24 8.90 -25.22 12.93
C PHE A 24 8.21 -24.20 13.85
N PRO A 25 7.86 -22.98 13.38
CA PRO A 25 7.28 -21.98 14.27
C PRO A 25 6.10 -22.64 14.98
N GLN A 26 6.23 -22.79 16.30
CA GLN A 26 5.19 -23.39 17.11
C GLN A 26 3.98 -22.49 16.90
N ILE A 27 3.00 -22.95 16.13
CA ILE A 27 1.69 -22.32 16.06
C ILE A 27 1.14 -22.49 17.47
N ALA A 28 1.31 -21.47 18.31
CA ALA A 28 0.64 -21.41 19.59
C ALA A 28 -0.85 -21.52 19.24
N LEU A 29 -1.49 -22.61 19.66
CA LEU A 29 -2.92 -22.77 19.43
C LEU A 29 -3.63 -21.64 20.17
N GLU A 30 -3.99 -20.59 19.43
CA GLU A 30 -4.73 -19.44 19.93
C GLU A 30 -6.15 -19.92 20.29
N GLY A 31 -6.34 -20.32 21.55
CA GLY A 31 -7.64 -20.72 22.06
C GLY A 31 -8.60 -19.54 22.19
N GLY A 32 -9.89 -19.80 22.41
CA GLY A 32 -10.92 -18.74 22.49
C GLY A 32 -10.65 -17.62 23.50
N LYS A 33 -9.92 -17.90 24.60
CA LYS A 33 -9.48 -16.87 25.57
C LYS A 33 -8.52 -15.85 24.96
N HIS A 34 -7.68 -16.27 24.01
CA HIS A 34 -6.73 -15.41 23.33
C HIS A 34 -7.46 -14.34 22.50
N PHE A 35 -8.36 -14.75 21.62
CA PHE A 35 -9.16 -13.83 20.79
C PHE A 35 -10.06 -12.92 21.61
N ALA A 36 -10.68 -13.43 22.68
CA ALA A 36 -11.50 -12.61 23.57
C ALA A 36 -10.68 -11.50 24.25
N ARG A 37 -9.42 -11.76 24.58
CA ARG A 37 -8.50 -10.75 25.12
C ARG A 37 -8.16 -9.68 24.07
N ILE A 38 -7.79 -10.09 22.85
CA ILE A 38 -7.47 -9.15 21.75
C ILE A 38 -8.66 -8.23 21.45
N GLN A 39 -9.87 -8.79 21.36
CA GLN A 39 -11.09 -8.02 21.12
C GLN A 39 -11.35 -6.98 22.22
N ARG A 40 -11.19 -7.38 23.49
CA ARG A 40 -11.35 -6.47 24.63
C ARG A 40 -10.32 -5.35 24.59
N GLU A 41 -9.06 -5.67 24.32
CA GLU A 41 -7.99 -4.68 24.21
C GLU A 41 -8.26 -3.69 23.07
N ALA A 42 -8.64 -4.18 21.89
CA ALA A 42 -9.00 -3.34 20.74
C ALA A 42 -10.20 -2.43 21.03
N LEU A 43 -11.23 -2.95 21.72
CA LEU A 43 -12.39 -2.16 22.12
C LEU A 43 -12.01 -1.05 23.09
N ILE A 44 -11.23 -1.37 24.14
CA ILE A 44 -10.76 -0.37 25.10
C ILE A 44 -9.94 0.70 24.39
N GLN A 45 -9.03 0.31 23.49
CA GLN A 45 -8.25 1.27 22.69
C GLN A 45 -9.16 2.21 21.88
N LYS A 46 -10.21 1.67 21.23
CA LYS A 46 -11.13 2.50 20.46
C LYS A 46 -11.96 3.45 21.34
N LEU A 47 -12.38 3.00 22.52
CA LEU A 47 -13.12 3.83 23.49
C LEU A 47 -12.27 4.97 24.07
N LEU A 48 -10.97 4.73 24.21
CA LEU A 48 -10.00 5.73 24.68
C LEU A 48 -9.49 6.66 23.56
N THR A 49 -9.82 6.38 22.29
CA THR A 49 -9.40 7.22 21.18
C THR A 49 -10.30 8.46 21.11
N GLU A 50 -9.72 9.63 21.32
CA GLU A 50 -10.41 10.90 21.16
C GLU A 50 -10.18 11.48 19.76
N ASP A 51 -11.24 12.08 19.20
CA ASP A 51 -11.15 12.79 17.93
C ASP A 51 -10.42 14.13 18.12
N LEU A 52 -9.47 14.41 17.22
CA LEU A 52 -8.75 15.68 17.21
C LEU A 52 -9.57 16.73 16.46
N TYR A 53 -10.09 17.72 17.20
CA TYR A 53 -10.78 18.87 16.62
C TYR A 53 -9.83 20.06 16.48
N GLY A 54 -9.66 20.56 15.26
CA GLY A 54 -8.83 21.73 14.98
C GLY A 54 -8.35 21.80 13.53
N ILE A 55 -7.68 22.91 13.19
CA ILE A 55 -7.09 23.10 11.85
C ILE A 55 -5.69 22.47 11.84
N ALA A 56 -5.46 21.53 10.93
CA ALA A 56 -4.16 20.88 10.78
C ALA A 56 -3.09 21.88 10.32
N LYS A 57 -1.99 22.00 11.09
CA LYS A 57 -0.85 22.85 10.72
C LYS A 57 -0.08 22.26 9.53
N ASN A 58 0.11 20.94 9.54
CA ASN A 58 0.89 20.16 8.59
C ASN A 58 0.05 19.00 8.05
N VAL A 59 0.23 18.67 6.77
CA VAL A 59 -0.40 17.52 6.12
C VAL A 59 0.70 16.69 5.47
N ILE A 60 0.70 15.39 5.75
CA ILE A 60 1.64 14.43 5.16
C ILE A 60 0.81 13.36 4.48
N VAL A 61 1.06 13.13 3.20
CA VAL A 61 0.38 12.11 2.40
C VAL A 61 1.43 11.10 1.95
N PHE A 62 1.25 9.84 2.35
CA PHE A 62 2.06 8.72 1.87
C PHE A 62 1.30 8.02 0.76
N ILE A 63 1.83 8.04 -0.46
CA ILE A 63 1.29 7.32 -1.61
C ILE A 63 2.22 6.14 -1.90
N VAL A 64 1.64 4.95 -2.00
CA VAL A 64 2.37 3.74 -2.40
C VAL A 64 1.71 3.22 -3.66
N ASP A 65 2.44 3.29 -4.78
CA ASP A 65 1.92 2.84 -6.07
C ASP A 65 1.74 1.31 -6.08
N GLY A 66 0.63 0.84 -6.64
CA GLY A 66 0.31 -0.58 -6.76
C GLY A 66 0.00 -1.33 -5.46
N MET A 67 -0.09 -0.66 -4.29
CA MET A 67 -0.30 -1.33 -3.01
C MET A 67 -1.79 -1.62 -2.71
N GLY A 68 -2.32 -2.68 -3.32
CA GLY A 68 -3.63 -3.22 -2.98
C GLY A 68 -3.67 -4.00 -1.66
N LEU A 69 -4.87 -4.32 -1.16
CA LEU A 69 -5.07 -5.10 0.07
C LEU A 69 -4.30 -6.44 0.12
N PRO A 70 -4.19 -7.22 -0.98
CA PRO A 70 -3.39 -8.46 -0.97
C PRO A 70 -1.90 -8.19 -0.72
N LEU A 71 -1.36 -7.10 -1.27
CA LEU A 71 0.04 -6.73 -1.06
C LEU A 71 0.28 -6.25 0.37
N VAL A 72 -0.69 -5.54 0.97
CA VAL A 72 -0.66 -5.18 2.39
C VAL A 72 -0.58 -6.44 3.27
N ALA A 73 -1.43 -7.43 3.01
CA ALA A 73 -1.42 -8.70 3.76
C ALA A 73 -0.10 -9.47 3.57
N ALA A 74 0.40 -9.58 2.34
CA ALA A 74 1.68 -10.22 2.06
C ALA A 74 2.85 -9.50 2.76
N SER A 75 2.86 -8.17 2.72
CA SER A 75 3.88 -7.34 3.38
C SER A 75 3.87 -7.52 4.90
N ARG A 76 2.68 -7.65 5.49
CA ARG A 76 2.50 -7.92 6.92
C ARG A 76 3.12 -9.26 7.31
N ILE A 77 2.79 -10.32 6.59
CA ILE A 77 3.31 -11.68 6.82
C ILE A 77 4.83 -11.67 6.66
N TYR A 78 5.33 -11.13 5.56
CA TYR A 78 6.76 -11.04 5.30
C TYR A 78 7.51 -10.31 6.42
N LYS A 79 6.98 -9.19 6.91
CA LYS A 79 7.57 -8.43 8.02
C LYS A 79 7.63 -9.24 9.32
N GLY A 80 6.60 -10.02 9.64
CA GLY A 80 6.63 -10.88 10.83
C GLY A 80 7.61 -12.04 10.69
N GLN A 81 7.67 -12.67 9.52
CA GLN A 81 8.64 -13.73 9.21
C GLN A 81 10.09 -13.24 9.27
N MET A 82 10.35 -12.01 8.81
CA MET A 82 11.66 -11.37 8.95
C MET A 82 12.09 -11.16 10.41
N LYS A 83 11.15 -11.21 11.36
CA LYS A 83 11.40 -11.14 12.80
C LYS A 83 11.39 -12.51 13.49
N GLY A 84 11.25 -13.60 12.73
CA GLY A 84 11.16 -14.96 13.27
C GLY A 84 9.78 -15.35 13.80
N ASN A 85 8.74 -14.56 13.52
CA ASN A 85 7.35 -14.88 13.88
C ASN A 85 6.61 -15.58 12.73
N PRO A 86 5.42 -16.18 12.97
CA PRO A 86 4.59 -16.76 11.91
C PRO A 86 4.24 -15.78 10.78
N GLY A 87 3.87 -14.54 11.14
CA GLY A 87 3.72 -13.44 10.19
C GLY A 87 2.39 -12.69 10.33
N GLU A 88 1.29 -13.43 10.42
CA GLU A 88 -0.08 -12.93 10.34
C GLU A 88 -0.44 -11.98 11.51
N GLU A 89 0.18 -12.19 12.66
CA GLU A 89 -0.04 -11.42 13.90
C GLU A 89 0.67 -10.05 13.90
N THR A 90 1.64 -9.87 13.00
CA THR A 90 2.40 -8.63 12.90
C THR A 90 1.52 -7.51 12.33
N MET A 91 1.81 -6.24 12.67
CA MET A 91 1.14 -5.08 12.06
C MET A 91 2.13 -4.17 11.33
N LEU A 92 1.71 -3.60 10.20
CA LEU A 92 2.42 -2.51 9.52
C LEU A 92 2.24 -1.19 10.32
N SER A 93 3.07 -0.19 10.05
CA SER A 93 3.04 1.07 10.80
C SER A 93 1.73 1.83 10.59
N PHE A 94 1.23 1.87 9.36
CA PHE A 94 0.00 2.57 8.98
C PHE A 94 -1.29 1.83 9.41
N GLU A 95 -1.21 0.53 9.71
CA GLU A 95 -2.36 -0.24 10.23
C GLU A 95 -2.73 0.14 11.66
N LYS A 96 -1.84 0.86 12.34
CA LYS A 96 -2.08 1.41 13.69
C LYS A 96 -2.84 2.72 13.67
N PHE A 97 -3.09 3.30 12.49
CA PHE A 97 -3.85 4.53 12.40
C PHE A 97 -5.31 4.31 12.86
N PRO A 98 -5.91 5.26 13.58
CA PRO A 98 -7.22 5.08 14.21
C PRO A 98 -8.39 5.04 13.22
N ASN A 99 -8.14 5.48 11.98
CA ASN A 99 -9.13 5.64 10.93
C ASN A 99 -8.67 4.92 9.66
N ILE A 100 -9.59 4.21 9.03
CA ILE A 100 -9.40 3.53 7.75
C ILE A 100 -10.55 3.91 6.81
N GLY A 101 -10.25 4.07 5.53
CA GLY A 101 -11.23 4.35 4.49
C GLY A 101 -10.92 3.54 3.23
N LEU A 102 -11.95 3.31 2.42
CA LEU A 102 -11.80 2.71 1.09
C LEU A 102 -12.02 3.79 0.04
N MET A 103 -11.14 3.84 -0.96
CA MET A 103 -11.22 4.76 -2.08
C MET A 103 -11.54 3.99 -3.36
N LYS A 104 -12.42 4.55 -4.20
CA LYS A 104 -12.63 4.08 -5.56
C LYS A 104 -11.57 4.70 -6.46
N THR A 105 -10.86 3.88 -7.24
CA THR A 105 -9.66 4.30 -8.00
C THR A 105 -9.86 4.34 -9.52
N TYR A 106 -11.09 4.22 -10.02
CA TYR A 106 -11.36 4.27 -11.45
C TYR A 106 -11.06 5.67 -12.03
N CYS A 107 -10.54 5.72 -13.25
CA CYS A 107 -10.49 6.95 -14.04
C CYS A 107 -11.87 7.23 -14.65
N VAL A 108 -12.14 8.45 -15.09
CA VAL A 108 -13.47 8.79 -15.63
C VAL A 108 -13.86 7.94 -16.85
N ASP A 109 -12.88 7.54 -17.66
CA ASP A 109 -13.02 6.72 -18.87
C ASP A 109 -12.52 5.27 -18.73
N SER A 110 -11.98 4.88 -17.57
CA SER A 110 -11.42 3.53 -17.35
C SER A 110 -11.76 2.98 -15.97
N GLN A 111 -12.29 1.76 -15.94
CA GLN A 111 -12.58 1.05 -14.68
C GLN A 111 -11.31 0.68 -13.90
N VAL A 112 -10.22 0.40 -14.62
CA VAL A 112 -8.91 0.15 -14.03
C VAL A 112 -8.14 1.47 -14.06
N GLY A 113 -7.90 2.03 -12.88
CA GLY A 113 -7.15 3.26 -12.73
C GLY A 113 -5.68 3.11 -13.12
N ASP A 114 -5.09 4.18 -13.63
CA ASP A 114 -3.64 4.34 -13.74
C ASP A 114 -3.09 5.28 -12.65
N SER A 115 -1.78 5.31 -12.48
CA SER A 115 -1.13 6.17 -11.48
C SER A 115 -1.38 7.65 -11.76
N SER A 116 -1.55 8.05 -13.02
CA SER A 116 -1.73 9.44 -13.45
C SER A 116 -3.11 10.02 -13.11
N CYS A 117 -4.18 9.31 -13.45
CA CYS A 117 -5.54 9.75 -13.14
C CYS A 117 -5.80 9.68 -11.64
N THR A 118 -5.27 8.66 -10.96
CA THR A 118 -5.42 8.50 -9.51
C THR A 118 -4.63 9.56 -8.74
N ALA A 119 -3.41 9.89 -9.16
CA ALA A 119 -2.65 11.02 -8.60
C ALA A 119 -3.40 12.35 -8.75
N THR A 120 -4.03 12.58 -9.91
CA THR A 120 -4.87 13.77 -10.13
C THR A 120 -6.04 13.81 -9.16
N GLY A 121 -6.76 12.70 -9.00
CA GLY A 121 -7.87 12.60 -8.05
C GLY A 121 -7.44 12.83 -6.59
N ILE A 122 -6.36 12.21 -6.15
CA ILE A 122 -5.85 12.34 -4.78
C ILE A 122 -5.35 13.77 -4.49
N MET A 123 -4.62 14.37 -5.43
CA MET A 123 -3.95 15.64 -5.19
C MET A 123 -4.83 16.86 -5.46
N THR A 124 -5.84 16.74 -6.33
CA THR A 124 -6.68 17.87 -6.77
C THR A 124 -8.15 17.71 -6.39
N GLY A 125 -8.59 16.51 -6.02
CA GLY A 125 -10.00 16.20 -5.75
C GLY A 125 -10.86 16.05 -7.01
N VAL A 126 -10.28 16.11 -8.20
CA VAL A 126 -10.98 16.00 -9.49
C VAL A 126 -10.53 14.74 -10.23
N GLY A 127 -11.50 13.96 -10.72
CA GLY A 127 -11.22 12.76 -11.53
C GLY A 127 -10.68 13.15 -12.91
N GLY A 128 -9.55 12.55 -13.28
CA GLY A 128 -8.94 12.69 -14.61
C GLY A 128 -9.30 11.54 -15.56
N LEU A 129 -8.88 11.68 -16.81
CA LEU A 129 -8.89 10.60 -17.78
C LEU A 129 -7.65 9.72 -17.65
N PHE A 130 -7.73 8.50 -18.15
CA PHE A 130 -6.62 7.58 -18.25
C PHE A 130 -5.43 8.24 -18.98
N LYS A 131 -4.22 8.05 -18.44
CA LYS A 131 -2.95 8.63 -18.94
C LYS A 131 -2.93 10.16 -18.99
N THR A 132 -3.68 10.83 -18.12
CA THR A 132 -3.62 12.29 -17.97
C THR A 132 -3.26 12.67 -16.54
N VAL A 133 -2.46 13.72 -16.38
CA VAL A 133 -1.99 14.22 -15.07
C VAL A 133 -2.38 15.68 -14.94
N GLY A 134 -2.99 16.05 -13.82
CA GLY A 134 -3.31 17.44 -13.51
C GLY A 134 -4.31 18.08 -14.49
N ILE A 135 -5.11 17.24 -15.14
CA ILE A 135 -6.12 17.63 -16.13
C ILE A 135 -7.46 17.00 -15.74
N ASP A 136 -8.55 17.74 -15.86
CA ASP A 136 -9.90 17.25 -15.64
C ASP A 136 -10.36 16.26 -16.73
N ALA A 137 -11.59 15.76 -16.59
CA ALA A 137 -12.18 14.79 -17.52
C ALA A 137 -12.46 15.33 -18.93
N HIS A 138 -12.26 16.63 -19.18
CA HIS A 138 -12.56 17.26 -20.46
C HIS A 138 -11.32 17.49 -21.33
N GLY A 139 -10.11 17.40 -20.75
CA GLY A 139 -8.88 17.32 -21.53
C GLY A 139 -8.84 16.07 -22.41
N LYS A 140 -7.94 16.04 -23.41
CA LYS A 140 -7.79 14.86 -24.28
C LYS A 140 -6.35 14.37 -24.23
N HIS A 141 -6.17 13.10 -23.87
CA HIS A 141 -4.87 12.45 -23.96
C HIS A 141 -4.35 12.52 -25.40
N GLY A 142 -3.08 12.93 -25.56
CA GLY A 142 -2.43 13.06 -26.88
C GLY A 142 -2.79 14.31 -27.69
N ASP A 143 -3.70 15.17 -27.21
CA ASP A 143 -4.06 16.42 -27.90
C ASP A 143 -3.80 17.65 -27.02
N CYS A 144 -2.57 18.16 -27.12
CA CYS A 144 -2.10 19.34 -26.39
C CYS A 144 -2.92 20.59 -26.74
N HIS A 145 -3.23 20.80 -28.03
CA HIS A 145 -3.97 21.98 -28.47
C HIS A 145 -5.42 21.97 -27.97
N ALA A 146 -6.11 20.84 -27.97
CA ALA A 146 -7.44 20.75 -27.39
C ALA A 146 -7.41 21.00 -25.87
N THR A 147 -6.43 20.45 -25.18
CA THR A 147 -6.29 20.55 -23.72
C THR A 147 -5.97 21.98 -23.26
N LEU A 148 -5.16 22.73 -24.01
CA LEU A 148 -4.77 24.10 -23.64
C LEU A 148 -5.84 25.17 -23.91
N LYS A 149 -6.91 24.86 -24.65
CA LYS A 149 -7.93 25.86 -25.03
C LYS A 149 -8.70 26.43 -23.85
N VAL A 150 -8.84 25.69 -22.75
CA VAL A 150 -9.64 26.11 -21.60
C VAL A 150 -8.83 25.95 -20.31
N LYS A 151 -8.52 27.08 -19.64
CA LYS A 151 -7.81 27.09 -18.35
C LYS A 151 -8.49 26.28 -17.25
N ARG A 152 -9.81 26.06 -17.33
CA ARG A 152 -10.56 25.29 -16.33
C ARG A 152 -10.17 23.81 -16.29
N HIS A 153 -9.50 23.30 -17.34
CA HIS A 153 -9.05 21.91 -17.37
C HIS A 153 -7.96 21.59 -16.36
N PHE A 154 -7.35 22.58 -15.70
CA PHE A 154 -6.23 22.39 -14.79
C PHE A 154 -6.68 22.58 -13.33
N PRO A 155 -7.15 21.52 -12.65
CA PRO A 155 -7.53 21.63 -11.25
C PRO A 155 -6.31 21.95 -10.37
N THR A 156 -6.53 22.73 -9.31
CA THR A 156 -5.46 23.16 -8.42
C THR A 156 -5.13 22.04 -7.43
N SER A 157 -3.84 21.72 -7.29
CA SER A 157 -3.40 20.70 -6.33
C SER A 157 -3.39 21.22 -4.90
N ILE A 158 -3.52 20.32 -3.93
CA ILE A 158 -3.40 20.64 -2.49
C ILE A 158 -2.03 21.25 -2.15
N MET A 159 -0.97 20.89 -2.88
CA MET A 159 0.35 21.50 -2.70
C MET A 159 0.35 22.95 -3.17
N THR A 160 -0.29 23.24 -4.30
CA THR A 160 -0.46 24.63 -4.78
C THR A 160 -1.30 25.45 -3.81
N HIS A 161 -2.36 24.87 -3.24
CA HIS A 161 -3.13 25.52 -2.16
C HIS A 161 -2.25 25.81 -0.94
N ALA A 162 -1.38 24.88 -0.54
CA ALA A 162 -0.45 25.08 0.58
C ALA A 162 0.58 26.19 0.29
N GLN A 163 1.16 26.22 -0.91
CA GLN A 163 2.08 27.26 -1.35
C GLN A 163 1.43 28.65 -1.37
N ASN A 164 0.21 28.75 -1.91
CA ASN A 164 -0.56 29.99 -1.93
C ASN A 164 -0.90 30.48 -0.51
N ALA A 165 -1.04 29.56 0.45
CA ALA A 165 -1.20 29.87 1.86
C ALA A 165 0.12 30.15 2.61
N GLY A 166 1.25 30.26 1.88
CA GLY A 166 2.56 30.55 2.45
C GLY A 166 3.19 29.38 3.21
N LYS A 167 2.74 28.14 3.01
CA LYS A 167 3.30 26.94 3.65
C LYS A 167 4.40 26.33 2.78
N GLY A 168 5.41 25.76 3.44
CA GLY A 168 6.43 24.96 2.77
C GLY A 168 5.86 23.65 2.22
N THR A 169 6.32 23.25 1.03
CA THR A 169 5.92 22.00 0.38
C THR A 169 7.15 21.23 -0.08
N ALA A 170 7.15 19.91 0.10
CA ALA A 170 8.22 19.03 -0.38
C ALA A 170 7.63 17.72 -0.89
N ILE A 171 8.32 17.11 -1.86
CA ILE A 171 8.05 15.76 -2.34
C ILE A 171 9.28 14.92 -2.05
N GLY A 172 9.09 13.75 -1.44
CA GLY A 172 10.15 12.77 -1.20
C GLY A 172 9.77 11.44 -1.83
N ILE A 173 10.71 10.81 -2.54
CA ILE A 173 10.53 9.48 -3.12
C ILE A 173 11.42 8.52 -2.33
N ALA A 174 10.82 7.46 -1.79
CA ALA A 174 11.54 6.38 -1.12
C ALA A 174 11.36 5.10 -1.93
N LEU A 175 12.46 4.60 -2.50
CA LEU A 175 12.47 3.31 -3.18
C LEU A 175 12.63 2.21 -2.13
N VAL A 176 11.57 1.43 -1.90
CA VAL A 176 11.64 0.26 -1.02
C VAL A 176 12.16 -0.95 -1.80
N HIS A 177 13.44 -1.29 -1.59
CA HIS A 177 13.96 -2.60 -1.98
C HIS A 177 13.50 -3.64 -0.93
N ASN A 178 13.04 -4.82 -1.38
CA ASN A 178 12.82 -6.07 -0.61
C ASN A 178 11.39 -6.52 -0.26
N ILE A 179 10.34 -5.99 -0.86
CA ILE A 179 9.07 -6.72 -0.97
C ILE A 179 8.86 -6.94 -2.45
N VAL A 180 8.76 -8.22 -2.87
CA VAL A 180 8.60 -8.69 -4.26
C VAL A 180 8.28 -7.52 -5.18
N ALA A 181 9.32 -7.00 -5.81
CA ALA A 181 9.18 -5.97 -6.82
C ALA A 181 8.40 -6.65 -7.95
N MET A 182 7.06 -6.59 -7.87
CA MET A 182 6.29 -6.42 -9.09
C MET A 182 6.99 -5.27 -9.79
N PRO A 183 7.50 -5.47 -11.01
CA PRO A 183 8.29 -4.46 -11.68
C PRO A 183 7.49 -3.17 -11.58
N VAL A 184 8.08 -2.18 -10.93
CA VAL A 184 7.71 -0.78 -11.12
C VAL A 184 7.89 -0.60 -12.61
N TRP A 185 6.80 -0.81 -13.36
CA TRP A 185 6.74 -0.36 -14.72
C TRP A 185 7.00 1.13 -14.61
N PRO A 186 8.11 1.63 -15.19
CA PRO A 186 8.43 3.04 -15.09
C PRO A 186 7.18 3.82 -15.53
N LEU A 187 6.90 4.88 -14.77
CA LEU A 187 5.80 5.82 -14.92
C LEU A 187 5.69 6.28 -16.38
N SER A 188 5.09 5.50 -17.26
CA SER A 188 5.00 5.87 -18.68
C SER A 188 3.86 6.87 -18.86
N ASN A 189 4.16 8.13 -18.62
CA ASN A 189 3.50 9.22 -19.32
C ASN A 189 4.44 9.58 -20.47
N VAL A 190 4.01 9.30 -21.70
CA VAL A 190 4.75 9.37 -22.99
C VAL A 190 5.42 10.73 -23.30
N TRP A 191 5.39 11.67 -22.36
CA TRP A 191 5.92 13.04 -22.44
C TRP A 191 7.05 13.31 -21.44
N GLU A 192 7.52 12.32 -20.69
CA GLU A 192 8.82 12.42 -20.02
C GLU A 192 9.91 12.45 -21.10
N PRO A 193 10.82 13.44 -21.11
CA PRO A 193 12.00 13.35 -21.96
C PRO A 193 12.77 12.09 -21.58
N ASP A 194 13.36 11.39 -22.55
CA ASP A 194 14.25 10.25 -22.30
C ASP A 194 15.43 10.71 -21.40
N ILE A 195 15.31 10.55 -20.09
CA ILE A 195 16.40 10.77 -19.15
C ILE A 195 17.24 9.48 -19.10
N ALA A 196 17.78 9.10 -20.27
CA ALA A 196 18.70 8.00 -20.44
C ALA A 196 19.66 8.30 -21.60
N SER A 197 20.59 9.23 -21.35
CA SER A 197 21.89 9.34 -22.03
C SER A 197 22.94 9.85 -21.05
#